data_AF-A0A7J4DDJ3-F1
#
_entry.id   AF-A0A7J4DDJ3-F1
#
_cell.length_a   1.000
_cell.length_b   1.000
_cell.length_c   1.000
_cell.angle_alpha   90.00
_cell.angle_beta   90.00
_cell.angle_gamma   90.00
#
_symmetry.space_group_name_H-M   'P 1'
#
loop_
_entity.id
_entity.type
_entity.pdbx_description
1 polymer ?
#
loop_
_entity_poly.entity_id
_entity_poly.type
_entity_poly.pdbx_seq_one_letter_code
_entity_poly.pdbx_strand_id
1 'polypeptide(L)'
;MVRNVTLASQVAPFALLVGAFVLDASSLDLVARLGGDGLPLFYRISAVWGGRAGPLLLWAAILAVVTWFMARDGGPAPLEVRIMHGWVLALIALAWLLEPFAAATGAQGELNPLLQTDLTVIHPP
;
A
#
# COMPACT_ATOMS: atom_id res chain seq x y z
N MET A 1 -23.56 -6.09 -0.52
CA MET A 1 -22.80 -5.97 0.74
C MET A 1 -21.45 -6.67 0.66
N VAL A 2 -21.39 -7.98 0.36
CA VAL A 2 -20.12 -8.75 0.27
C VAL A 2 -19.08 -8.11 -0.63
N ARG A 3 -19.44 -7.70 -1.86
CA ARG A 3 -18.53 -7.05 -2.82
C ARG A 3 -17.81 -5.82 -2.24
N ASN A 4 -18.53 -4.97 -1.52
CA ASN A 4 -17.98 -3.73 -0.94
C ASN A 4 -17.07 -4.03 0.26
N VAL A 5 -17.42 -5.05 1.07
CA VAL A 5 -16.58 -5.49 2.19
C VAL A 5 -15.27 -6.11 1.66
N THR A 6 -15.34 -6.94 0.62
CA THR A 6 -14.16 -7.51 -0.03
C THR A 6 -13.24 -6.42 -0.57
N LEU A 7 -13.78 -5.45 -1.31
CA LEU A 7 -13.01 -4.29 -1.77
C LEU A 7 -12.32 -3.55 -0.61
N ALA A 8 -13.09 -3.20 0.43
CA ALA A 8 -12.55 -2.47 1.57
C ALA A 8 -11.41 -3.25 2.25
N SER A 9 -11.56 -4.56 2.44
CA SER A 9 -10.52 -5.41 3.03
C SER A 9 -9.25 -5.49 2.18
N GLN A 10 -9.38 -5.49 0.85
CA GLN A 10 -8.25 -5.62 -0.07
C GLN A 10 -7.49 -4.29 -0.26
N VAL A 11 -8.18 -3.16 -0.17
CA VAL A 11 -7.57 -1.82 -0.27
C VAL A 11 -6.98 -1.35 1.08
N ALA A 12 -7.54 -1.81 2.21
CA ALA A 12 -7.17 -1.35 3.54
C ALA A 12 -5.65 -1.39 3.84
N PRO A 13 -4.87 -2.44 3.49
CA PRO A 13 -3.45 -2.47 3.78
C PRO A 13 -2.69 -1.29 3.15
N PHE A 14 -2.97 -0.95 1.90
CA PHE A 14 -2.33 0.19 1.25
C PHE A 14 -2.75 1.52 1.91
N ALA A 15 -4.06 1.70 2.16
CA ALA A 15 -4.57 2.90 2.81
C ALA A 15 -4.01 3.10 4.22
N LEU A 16 -3.86 2.02 5.00
CA LEU A 16 -3.25 2.05 6.33
C LEU A 16 -1.77 2.38 6.27
N LEU A 17 -1.03 1.84 5.29
CA LEU A 17 0.39 2.16 5.13
C LEU A 17 0.60 3.64 4.76
N VAL A 18 -0.19 4.17 3.81
CA VAL A 18 -0.19 5.60 3.47
C VAL A 18 -0.54 6.45 4.71
N GLY A 19 -1.58 6.06 5.45
CA GLY A 19 -1.97 6.73 6.69
C GLY A 19 -0.86 6.74 7.73
N ALA A 20 -0.12 5.63 7.88
CA ALA A 20 1.01 5.54 8.80
C ALA A 20 2.14 6.51 8.43
N PHE A 21 2.45 6.67 7.15
CA PHE A 21 3.42 7.67 6.70
C PHE A 21 2.93 9.11 6.88
N VAL A 22 1.66 9.40 6.55
CA VAL A 22 1.06 10.73 6.73
C VAL A 22 1.10 11.16 8.20
N LEU A 23 0.75 10.24 9.11
CA LEU A 23 0.76 10.45 10.55
C LEU A 23 2.14 10.30 11.20
N ASP A 24 3.17 9.97 10.41
CA ASP A 24 4.55 9.77 10.90
C ASP A 24 4.63 8.73 12.02
N ALA A 25 3.93 7.61 11.84
CA ALA A 25 3.85 6.52 12.80
C ALA A 25 5.18 5.75 12.88
N SER A 26 6.22 6.38 13.44
CA SER A 26 7.58 5.86 13.62
C SER A 26 7.67 4.64 14.54
N SER A 27 6.56 4.22 15.15
CA SER A 27 6.43 2.90 15.76
C SER A 27 6.50 1.74 14.75
N LEU A 28 6.31 2.01 13.45
CA LEU A 28 6.50 1.04 12.38
C LEU A 28 7.90 1.17 11.79
N ASP A 29 8.60 0.04 11.62
CA ASP A 29 9.99 -0.01 11.14
C ASP A 29 10.15 0.66 9.76
N LEU A 30 9.22 0.41 8.84
CA LEU A 30 9.26 0.96 7.49
C LEU A 30 9.09 2.48 7.48
N VAL A 31 8.23 3.02 8.37
CA VAL A 31 8.04 4.48 8.53
C VAL A 31 9.24 5.10 9.25
N ALA A 32 9.80 4.45 10.26
CA ALA A 32 10.99 4.94 10.96
C ALA A 32 12.23 5.01 10.06
N ARG A 33 12.36 4.09 9.10
CA ARG A 33 13.51 4.03 8.18
C ARG A 33 13.40 4.96 6.97
N LEU A 34 12.19 5.11 6.43
CA LEU A 34 11.95 5.85 5.19
C LEU A 34 11.29 7.21 5.43
N GLY A 35 10.74 7.44 6.61
CA GLY A 35 10.21 8.73 7.04
C GLY A 35 11.30 9.68 7.50
N GLY A 36 10.90 10.70 8.23
CA GLY A 36 11.80 11.74 8.71
C GLY A 36 11.02 12.85 9.41
N ASP A 37 11.49 13.20 10.60
CA ASP A 37 10.91 14.28 11.40
C ASP A 37 10.91 15.58 10.58
N GLY A 38 9.74 16.18 10.41
CA GLY A 38 9.59 17.45 9.68
C GLY A 38 9.52 17.36 8.15
N LEU A 39 9.44 16.15 7.56
CA LEU A 39 9.16 16.02 6.11
C LEU A 39 7.79 16.64 5.75
N PRO A 40 7.70 17.49 4.72
CA PRO A 40 6.42 17.94 4.17
C PRO A 40 5.50 16.77 3.79
N LEU A 41 4.19 16.97 3.92
CA LEU A 41 3.17 15.93 3.73
C LEU A 41 3.32 15.15 2.41
N PHE A 42 3.61 15.85 1.32
CA PHE A 42 3.78 15.25 0.00
C PHE A 42 4.94 14.25 -0.07
N TYR A 43 6.05 14.55 0.62
CA TYR A 43 7.20 13.64 0.67
C TYR A 43 6.97 12.47 1.64
N ARG A 44 6.12 12.63 2.65
CA ARG A 44 5.67 11.49 3.47
C ARG A 44 4.88 10.49 2.64
N ILE A 45 4.03 10.98 1.73
CA ILE A 45 3.30 10.09 0.81
C ILE A 45 4.28 9.42 -0.16
N SER A 46 5.27 10.15 -0.70
CA SER A 46 6.27 9.55 -1.59
C SER A 46 7.17 8.52 -0.89
N ALA A 47 7.30 8.58 0.44
CA ALA A 47 8.04 7.58 1.21
C ALA A 47 7.45 6.17 1.12
N VAL A 48 6.16 6.04 0.77
CA VAL A 48 5.51 4.74 0.47
C VAL A 48 6.22 4.01 -0.67
N TRP A 49 6.84 4.75 -1.60
CA TRP A 49 7.62 4.20 -2.71
C TRP A 49 9.01 3.70 -2.31
N GLY A 50 9.53 4.13 -1.16
CA GLY A 50 10.92 3.87 -0.75
C GLY A 50 11.24 2.41 -0.45
N GLY A 51 10.22 1.59 -0.25
CA GLY A 51 10.35 0.15 -0.03
C GLY A 51 9.63 -0.68 -1.10
N ARG A 52 9.88 -1.99 -1.09
CA ARG A 52 9.21 -2.93 -2.00
C ARG A 52 7.74 -3.20 -1.62
N ALA A 53 7.40 -3.05 -0.34
CA ALA A 53 6.07 -3.40 0.16
C ALA A 53 4.99 -2.41 -0.30
N GLY A 54 5.29 -1.11 -0.32
CA GLY A 54 4.34 -0.07 -0.73
C GLY A 54 3.80 -0.27 -2.16
N PRO A 55 4.65 -0.41 -3.19
CA PRO A 55 4.21 -0.67 -4.56
C PRO A 55 3.41 -1.97 -4.71
N LEU A 56 3.76 -3.05 -4.01
CA LEU A 56 2.97 -4.28 -4.03
C LEU A 56 1.56 -4.07 -3.48
N LEU A 57 1.44 -3.35 -2.36
CA LEU A 57 0.14 -3.01 -1.76
C LEU A 57 -0.66 -2.04 -2.65
N LEU A 58 -0.02 -1.09 -3.33
CA LEU A 58 -0.68 -0.24 -4.31
C LEU A 58 -1.29 -1.08 -5.44
N TRP A 59 -0.50 -1.97 -6.05
CA TRP A 59 -0.98 -2.81 -7.14
C TRP A 59 -2.12 -3.73 -6.70
N ALA A 60 -2.04 -4.27 -5.48
CA ALA A 60 -3.14 -5.02 -4.89
C ALA A 60 -4.42 -4.17 -4.75
N ALA A 61 -4.29 -2.92 -4.29
CA ALA A 61 -5.42 -2.01 -4.15
C ALA A 61 -6.04 -1.62 -5.51
N ILE A 62 -5.22 -1.33 -6.52
CA ILE A 62 -5.69 -1.05 -7.89
C ILE A 62 -6.44 -2.27 -8.45
N LEU A 63 -5.85 -3.46 -8.36
CA LEU A 63 -6.50 -4.69 -8.82
C LEU A 63 -7.80 -4.97 -8.07
N ALA A 64 -7.88 -4.67 -6.76
CA ALA A 64 -9.10 -4.81 -5.98
C ALA A 64 -10.22 -3.90 -6.50
N VAL A 65 -9.90 -2.63 -6.83
CA VAL A 65 -10.85 -1.68 -7.42
C VAL A 65 -11.31 -2.16 -8.80
N VAL A 66 -10.38 -2.62 -9.65
CA VAL A 66 -10.72 -3.18 -10.97
C VAL A 66 -11.62 -4.41 -10.82
N THR A 67 -11.29 -5.32 -9.90
CA THR A 67 -12.08 -6.53 -9.64
C THR A 67 -13.48 -6.18 -9.16
N TRP A 68 -13.61 -5.14 -8.33
CA TRP A 68 -14.91 -4.64 -7.86
C TRP A 68 -15.78 -4.13 -9.02
N PHE A 69 -15.21 -3.41 -9.99
CA PHE A 69 -15.94 -2.99 -11.20
C PHE A 69 -16.34 -4.19 -12.09
N MET A 70 -15.49 -5.22 -12.18
CA MET A 70 -15.77 -6.43 -12.97
C MET A 70 -16.85 -7.32 -12.34
N ALA A 71 -16.97 -7.30 -11.01
CA ALA A 71 -17.92 -8.12 -10.27
C ALA A 71 -19.36 -7.58 -10.45
N ARG A 72 -20.07 -8.13 -11.45
CA ARG A 72 -21.49 -7.86 -11.73
C ARG A 72 -22.40 -8.37 -10.60
N ASP A 73 -23.49 -7.66 -10.35
CA ASP A 73 -24.51 -8.08 -9.39
C ASP A 73 -25.43 -9.15 -10.01
N GLY A 74 -25.87 -10.14 -9.21
CA GLY A 74 -26.96 -11.06 -9.57
C GLY A 74 -26.59 -12.51 -9.94
N GLY A 75 -25.34 -12.95 -9.75
CA GLY A 75 -24.94 -14.35 -10.02
C GLY A 75 -23.60 -14.75 -9.40
N PRO A 76 -23.17 -16.02 -9.53
CA PRO A 76 -21.86 -16.45 -9.08
C PRO A 76 -20.76 -15.69 -9.82
N ALA A 77 -19.70 -15.30 -9.11
CA ALA A 77 -18.59 -14.57 -9.70
C ALA A 77 -17.98 -15.36 -10.88
N PRO A 78 -17.77 -14.74 -12.05
CA PRO A 78 -17.16 -15.38 -13.20
C PRO A 78 -15.69 -15.71 -12.90
N LEU A 79 -15.11 -16.65 -13.66
CA LEU A 79 -13.77 -17.19 -13.37
C LEU A 79 -12.70 -16.10 -13.34
N GLU A 80 -12.80 -15.12 -14.25
CA GLU A 80 -11.88 -13.99 -14.38
C GLU A 80 -11.85 -13.16 -13.09
N VAL A 81 -13.02 -12.91 -12.47
CA VAL A 81 -13.12 -12.19 -11.20
C VAL A 81 -12.48 -12.99 -10.06
N ARG A 82 -12.65 -14.31 -10.05
CA ARG A 82 -12.01 -15.18 -9.04
C ARG A 82 -10.50 -15.20 -9.18
N ILE A 83 -9.99 -15.27 -10.41
CA ILE A 83 -8.55 -15.20 -10.72
C ILE A 83 -7.99 -13.84 -10.28
N MET A 84 -8.70 -12.73 -10.53
CA MET A 84 -8.28 -11.40 -10.08
C MET A 84 -8.20 -11.31 -8.55
N HIS A 85 -9.17 -11.84 -7.81
CA HIS A 85 -9.06 -11.92 -6.35
C HIS A 85 -7.88 -12.78 -5.88
N GLY A 86 -7.54 -13.86 -6.63
CA GLY A 86 -6.33 -14.65 -6.40
C GLY A 86 -5.05 -13.84 -6.56
N TRP A 87 -4.97 -13.00 -7.59
CA TRP A 87 -3.82 -12.09 -7.79
C TRP A 87 -3.71 -11.03 -6.71
N VAL A 88 -4.83 -10.43 -6.30
CA VAL A 88 -4.85 -9.48 -5.17
C VAL A 88 -4.32 -10.15 -3.90
N LEU A 89 -4.79 -11.37 -3.60
CA LEU A 89 -4.30 -12.14 -2.45
C LEU A 89 -2.81 -12.45 -2.56
N ALA A 90 -2.33 -12.84 -3.74
CA ALA A 90 -0.91 -13.14 -3.96
C ALA A 90 -0.02 -11.90 -3.71
N LEU A 91 -0.42 -10.73 -4.20
CA LEU A 91 0.32 -9.49 -3.96
C LEU A 91 0.31 -9.08 -2.49
N ILE A 92 -0.83 -9.20 -1.80
CA ILE A 92 -0.91 -8.95 -0.36
C ILE A 92 -0.02 -9.91 0.41
N ALA A 93 -0.02 -11.21 0.05
CA ALA A 93 0.83 -12.21 0.69
C ALA A 93 2.32 -11.91 0.47
N LEU A 94 2.73 -11.56 -0.76
CA LEU A 94 4.09 -11.16 -1.07
C LEU A 94 4.50 -9.89 -0.30
N ALA A 95 3.61 -8.90 -0.21
CA ALA A 95 3.86 -7.71 0.59
C ALA A 95 4.01 -8.08 2.07
N TRP A 96 3.20 -9.00 2.59
CA TRP A 96 3.26 -9.42 3.99
C TRP A 96 4.59 -10.08 4.36
N LEU A 97 5.22 -10.81 3.44
CA LEU A 97 6.56 -11.38 3.61
C LEU A 97 7.67 -10.31 3.74
N LEU A 98 7.37 -9.06 3.37
CA LEU A 98 8.26 -7.91 3.55
C LEU A 98 7.99 -7.13 4.84
N GLU A 99 7.08 -7.64 5.67
CA GLU A 99 6.75 -7.11 7.00
C GLU A 99 6.45 -5.59 7.04
N PRO A 100 5.53 -5.07 6.20
CA PRO A 100 5.27 -3.62 6.05
C PRO A 100 4.79 -2.93 7.34
N PHE A 101 4.29 -3.72 8.30
CA PHE A 101 3.78 -3.26 9.58
C PHE A 101 4.60 -3.81 10.76
N ALA A 102 5.85 -4.22 10.54
CA ALA A 102 6.75 -4.60 11.62
C ALA A 102 6.95 -3.44 12.61
N ALA A 103 7.06 -3.76 13.89
CA ALA A 103 7.41 -2.79 14.92
C ALA A 103 8.84 -2.28 14.70
N ALA A 104 9.05 -0.98 14.90
CA ALA A 104 10.35 -0.35 14.76
C ALA A 104 11.35 -0.92 15.77
N THR A 105 12.58 -1.12 15.31
CA THR A 105 13.69 -1.63 16.13
C THR A 105 14.53 -0.52 16.78
N GLY A 106 14.14 0.75 16.59
CA GLY A 106 14.84 1.93 17.09
C GLY A 106 15.82 2.56 16.10
N ALA A 107 15.96 2.01 14.89
CA ALA A 107 16.72 2.65 13.81
C ALA A 107 15.89 3.76 13.14
N GLN A 108 16.36 5.00 13.21
CA GLN A 108 15.83 6.12 12.42
C GLN A 108 16.66 6.26 11.14
N GLY A 109 15.97 6.31 10.00
CA GLY A 109 16.57 6.61 8.71
C GLY A 109 16.00 7.90 8.13
N GLU A 110 16.49 8.27 6.96
CA GLU A 110 15.96 9.41 6.19
C GLU A 110 15.45 8.93 4.83
N LEU A 111 14.41 9.61 4.33
CA LEU A 111 13.87 9.37 3.00
C LEU A 111 14.96 9.53 1.92
N ASN A 112 15.06 8.55 1.02
CA ASN A 112 15.96 8.62 -0.13
C ASN A 112 15.79 9.97 -0.88
N PRO A 113 16.87 10.75 -1.10
CA PRO A 113 16.81 12.05 -1.79
C PRO A 113 16.13 12.00 -3.16
N LEU A 114 16.17 10.86 -3.85
CA LEU A 114 15.48 10.69 -5.14
C LEU A 114 13.95 10.78 -5.02
N LEU A 115 13.40 10.40 -3.87
CA LEU A 115 11.98 10.45 -3.55
C LEU A 115 11.54 11.82 -2.98
N GLN A 116 12.48 12.75 -2.84
CA GLN A 116 12.23 14.13 -2.44
C GLN A 116 12.10 15.06 -3.65
N THR A 117 11.70 14.53 -4.81
CA THR A 117 11.47 15.31 -6.03
C THR A 117 9.99 15.41 -6.34
N ASP A 118 9.54 16.55 -6.87
CA ASP A 118 8.13 16.81 -7.18
C ASP A 118 7.53 15.77 -8.15
N LEU A 119 8.37 15.20 -9.02
CA LEU A 119 8.00 14.11 -9.92
C LEU A 119 7.58 12.85 -9.14
N THR A 120 8.39 12.43 -8.16
CA THR A 120 8.12 11.19 -7.38
C THR A 120 6.92 11.29 -6.42
N VAL A 121 6.48 12.50 -6.12
CA VAL A 121 5.22 12.74 -5.39
C VAL A 121 4.01 12.35 -6.25
N ILE A 122 4.08 12.61 -7.56
CA ILE A 122 2.97 12.38 -8.49
C ILE A 122 2.94 10.93 -8.99
N HIS A 123 4.10 10.30 -9.17
CA HIS A 123 4.20 8.92 -9.64
C HIS A 123 5.39 8.20 -8.99
N PRO A 124 5.28 6.90 -8.68
CA PRO A 124 6.44 6.11 -8.29
C PRO A 124 7.51 6.10 -9.39
N PRO A 125 8.81 6.02 -9.02
CA PRO A 125 9.90 5.83 -9.97
C PRO A 125 9.86 4.48 -10.69
#